data_AF-A0A6L8F0X3-F1
#
_entry.id   AF-A0A6L8F0X3-F1
#
_cell.length_a   1.000
_cell.length_b   1.000
_cell.length_c   1.000
_cell.angle_alpha   90.00
_cell.angle_beta   90.00
_cell.angle_gamma   90.00
#
_symmetry.space_group_name_H-M   'P 1'
#
loop_
_entity.id
_entity.type
_entity.pdbx_description
1 polymer ?
#
loop_
_entity_poly.entity_id
_entity_poly.type
_entity_poly.pdbx_seq_one_letter_code
_entity_poly.pdbx_strand_id
1 'polypeptide(L)'
;MTVHWQKSPNNTWYKLSSDLLNNRYFDKLQGIYIIWYWDDLSRPKVIQVGQGIIRNRVQDYLKGFNIEVTNHPTLYITWTVVEDAPKRDAMVTFLGRRLRPGGRFPHGNPIRVNLPEW
;
A
#
# COMPACT_ATOMS: atom_id res chain seq x y z
N MET A 1 -1.10 -17.14 5.75
CA MET A 1 -2.43 -16.49 5.83
C MET A 1 -2.77 -15.94 4.46
N THR A 2 -4.04 -15.93 4.08
CA THR A 2 -4.50 -15.33 2.81
C THR A 2 -5.31 -14.08 3.15
N VAL A 3 -5.06 -13.00 2.41
CA VAL A 3 -5.77 -11.71 2.54
C VAL A 3 -6.41 -11.33 1.21
N HIS A 4 -7.51 -10.59 1.30
CA HIS A 4 -8.22 -10.06 0.13
C HIS A 4 -7.72 -8.66 -0.20
N TRP A 5 -6.86 -8.57 -1.22
CA TRP A 5 -6.38 -7.30 -1.74
C TRP A 5 -7.49 -6.60 -2.53
N GLN A 6 -7.77 -5.35 -2.15
CA GLN A 6 -8.86 -4.58 -2.75
C GLN A 6 -8.50 -4.13 -4.17
N LYS A 7 -9.37 -4.48 -5.11
CA LYS A 7 -9.37 -4.05 -6.52
C LYS A 7 -10.68 -3.31 -6.81
N SER A 8 -10.72 -2.62 -7.94
CA SER A 8 -11.96 -2.04 -8.44
C SER A 8 -12.94 -3.12 -8.91
N PRO A 9 -14.23 -2.78 -9.12
CA PRO A 9 -15.23 -3.73 -9.59
C PRO A 9 -14.90 -4.38 -10.95
N ASN A 10 -14.14 -3.71 -11.81
CA ASN A 10 -13.66 -4.25 -13.09
C ASN A 10 -12.32 -5.01 -12.97
N ASN A 11 -11.94 -5.44 -11.77
CA ASN A 11 -10.71 -6.17 -11.48
C ASN A 11 -9.42 -5.41 -11.85
N THR A 12 -9.45 -4.08 -11.83
CA THR A 12 -8.26 -3.24 -12.06
C THR A 12 -7.75 -2.64 -10.75
N TRP A 13 -6.51 -2.16 -10.78
CA TRP A 13 -5.92 -1.49 -9.63
C TRP A 13 -6.32 -0.03 -9.57
N TYR A 14 -6.58 0.46 -8.36
CA TYR A 14 -6.91 1.86 -8.16
C TYR A 14 -5.69 2.74 -8.35
N LYS A 15 -5.80 3.72 -9.25
CA LYS A 15 -4.85 4.83 -9.33
C LYS A 15 -4.89 5.60 -8.01
N LEU A 16 -3.73 5.89 -7.46
CA LEU A 16 -3.63 6.68 -6.24
C LEU A 16 -3.94 8.14 -6.57
N SER A 17 -5.06 8.65 -6.03
CA SER A 17 -5.48 10.05 -6.15
C SER A 17 -6.12 10.54 -4.87
N SER A 18 -6.15 11.86 -4.69
CA SER A 18 -6.87 12.49 -3.55
C SER A 18 -8.36 12.14 -3.58
N ASP A 19 -8.99 12.09 -4.76
CA ASP A 19 -10.40 11.76 -4.91
C ASP A 19 -10.73 10.35 -4.43
N LEU A 20 -9.87 9.38 -4.75
CA LEU A 20 -9.99 8.02 -4.22
C LEU A 20 -9.99 8.03 -2.69
N LEU A 21 -9.00 8.71 -2.09
CA LEU A 21 -8.82 8.75 -0.64
C LEU A 21 -9.95 9.52 0.07
N ASN A 22 -10.59 10.47 -0.60
CA ASN A 22 -11.72 11.24 -0.08
C ASN A 22 -13.05 10.46 -0.08
N ASN A 23 -13.10 9.27 -0.68
CA ASN A 23 -14.27 8.40 -0.60
C ASN A 23 -14.52 7.97 0.86
N ARG A 24 -15.79 8.02 1.31
CA ARG A 24 -16.25 7.59 2.64
C ARG A 24 -15.83 6.16 3.02
N TYR A 25 -15.57 5.30 2.04
CA TYR A 25 -15.05 3.95 2.26
C TYR A 25 -13.75 3.94 3.06
N PHE A 26 -12.91 4.97 2.91
CA PHE A 26 -11.66 5.10 3.67
C PHE A 26 -11.85 5.72 5.06
N ASP A 27 -13.08 6.05 5.48
CA ASP A 27 -13.35 6.63 6.81
C ASP A 27 -12.92 5.64 7.90
N LYS A 28 -11.89 6.02 8.67
CA LYS A 28 -11.31 5.21 9.76
C LYS A 28 -10.84 3.82 9.33
N LEU A 29 -10.69 3.57 8.02
CA LEU A 29 -10.33 2.25 7.50
C LEU A 29 -8.92 1.87 7.94
N GLN A 30 -8.83 0.82 8.76
CA GLN A 30 -7.56 0.32 9.30
C GLN A 30 -7.07 -0.91 8.52
N GLY A 31 -5.80 -0.91 8.16
CA GLY A 31 -5.23 -2.05 7.48
C GLY A 31 -3.80 -1.85 7.06
N ILE A 32 -3.41 -2.59 6.03
CA ILE A 32 -2.11 -2.47 5.37
C ILE A 32 -2.33 -1.97 3.95
N TYR A 33 -1.37 -1.20 3.45
CA TYR A 33 -1.39 -0.65 2.10
C TYR A 33 -0.02 -0.78 1.43
N ILE A 34 -0.04 -0.79 0.10
CA ILE A 34 1.12 -0.82 -0.78
C ILE A 34 0.93 0.30 -1.81
N ILE A 35 1.91 1.19 -1.93
CA ILE A 35 1.97 2.20 -2.99
C ILE A 35 3.02 1.77 -4.00
N TRP A 36 2.68 1.85 -5.27
CA TRP A 36 3.48 1.29 -6.33
C TRP A 36 3.21 1.89 -7.70
N TYR A 37 4.04 1.54 -8.68
CA TYR A 37 3.87 1.91 -10.09
C TYR A 37 4.31 0.81 -11.04
N TRP A 38 3.93 0.93 -12.31
CA TRP A 38 4.45 0.10 -13.41
C TRP A 38 5.72 0.73 -13.98
N ASP A 39 6.84 0.01 -13.99
CA ASP A 39 8.04 0.46 -14.73
C ASP A 39 7.83 0.36 -16.25
N ASP A 40 8.79 0.88 -17.02
CA ASP A 40 8.72 0.90 -18.49
C ASP A 40 8.65 -0.49 -19.13
N LEU A 41 8.98 -1.54 -18.36
CA LEU A 41 8.88 -2.94 -18.77
C LEU A 41 7.60 -3.62 -18.25
N SER A 42 6.60 -2.83 -17.85
CA SER A 42 5.34 -3.31 -17.26
C SER A 42 5.54 -4.20 -16.03
N ARG A 43 6.57 -3.92 -15.23
CA ARG A 43 6.81 -4.65 -13.97
C ARG A 43 6.38 -3.83 -12.76
N PRO A 44 5.84 -4.52 -11.74
CA PRO A 44 5.43 -3.90 -10.51
C PRO A 44 6.62 -3.35 -9.70
N LYS A 45 6.67 -2.05 -9.42
CA LYS A 45 7.65 -1.41 -8.53
C LYS A 45 6.98 -0.86 -7.29
N VAL A 46 7.27 -1.50 -6.15
CA VAL A 46 6.78 -1.08 -4.84
C VAL A 46 7.61 0.09 -4.34
N ILE A 47 6.95 1.19 -4.01
CA ILE A 47 7.60 2.35 -3.40
C ILE A 47 7.48 2.26 -1.88
N GLN A 48 6.29 1.96 -1.38
CA GLN A 48 5.97 2.02 0.04
C GLN A 48 5.09 0.84 0.46
N VAL A 49 5.35 0.31 1.64
CA VAL A 49 4.45 -0.59 2.36
C VAL A 49 4.19 0.03 3.72
N GLY A 50 2.92 0.17 4.11
CA GLY A 50 2.57 0.78 5.38
C GLY A 50 1.29 0.22 5.98
N GLN A 51 0.93 0.75 7.15
CA GLN A 51 -0.22 0.32 7.92
C GLN A 51 -0.83 1.43 8.78
N GLY A 52 -2.05 1.19 9.27
CA GLY A 52 -2.79 2.06 10.16
C GLY A 52 -4.08 2.56 9.51
N ILE A 53 -4.52 3.76 9.88
CA ILE A 53 -5.64 4.43 9.21
C ILE A 53 -5.17 4.84 7.81
N ILE A 54 -5.63 4.13 6.79
CA ILE A 54 -5.04 4.16 5.45
C ILE A 54 -5.10 5.57 4.85
N ARG A 55 -6.25 6.26 4.94
CA ARG A 55 -6.38 7.64 4.45
C ARG A 55 -5.29 8.55 5.00
N ASN A 56 -5.19 8.62 6.33
CA ASN A 56 -4.26 9.52 7.01
C ASN A 56 -2.82 9.22 6.59
N ARG A 57 -2.44 7.94 6.63
CA ARG A 57 -1.08 7.51 6.32
C ARG A 57 -0.67 7.81 4.88
N VAL A 58 -1.57 7.58 3.94
CA VAL A 58 -1.31 7.82 2.51
C VAL A 58 -1.33 9.32 2.22
N GLN A 59 -2.23 10.11 2.83
CA GLN A 59 -2.21 11.57 2.69
C GLN A 59 -0.94 12.19 3.26
N ASP A 60 -0.48 11.73 4.44
CA ASP A 60 0.77 12.20 5.03
C ASP A 60 1.98 11.83 4.16
N TYR A 61 1.97 10.62 3.59
CA TYR A 61 2.96 10.20 2.60
C TYR A 61 2.97 11.14 1.39
N LEU A 62 1.81 11.43 0.80
CA LEU A 62 1.68 12.31 -0.36
C LEU A 62 2.10 13.76 -0.07
N LYS A 63 1.88 14.28 1.15
CA LYS A 63 2.34 15.61 1.57
C LYS A 63 3.85 15.70 1.69
N GLY A 64 4.49 14.65 2.22
CA GLY A 64 5.95 14.58 2.37
C GLY A 64 6.67 14.16 1.09
N PHE A 65 5.93 13.62 0.13
CA PHE A 65 6.44 13.28 -1.19
C PHE A 65 6.60 14.58 -1.99
N ASN A 66 7.77 15.21 -1.86
CA ASN A 66 8.11 16.39 -2.65
C ASN A 66 7.98 16.01 -4.13
N ILE A 67 7.04 16.65 -4.81
CA ILE A 67 6.69 16.42 -6.21
C ILE A 67 7.89 16.63 -7.15
N GLU A 68 9.01 17.18 -6.66
CA GLU A 68 10.28 17.32 -7.40
C GLU A 68 10.94 15.99 -7.85
N VAL A 69 10.38 14.83 -7.48
CA VAL A 69 10.67 13.53 -8.14
C VAL A 69 9.69 13.27 -9.31
N THR A 70 9.40 14.33 -10.08
CA THR A 70 8.36 14.48 -11.12
C THR A 70 8.56 13.67 -12.40
N ASN A 71 9.31 12.57 -12.34
CA ASN A 71 9.47 11.64 -13.47
C ASN A 71 8.87 10.25 -13.20
N HIS A 72 8.18 10.05 -12.07
CA HIS A 72 7.56 8.75 -11.81
C HIS A 72 6.16 8.61 -12.46
N PRO A 73 5.87 7.45 -13.07
CA PRO A 73 4.62 7.14 -13.75
C PRO A 73 3.43 7.06 -12.77
N THR A 74 2.23 6.94 -13.33
CA THR A 74 0.95 6.81 -12.59
C THR A 74 1.11 5.88 -11.38
N LEU A 75 0.88 6.41 -10.19
CA LEU A 75 0.90 5.65 -8.95
C LEU A 75 -0.40 4.88 -8.75
N TYR A 76 -0.28 3.72 -8.12
CA TYR A 76 -1.37 2.85 -7.72
C TYR A 76 -1.30 2.58 -6.23
N ILE A 77 -2.45 2.26 -5.65
CA ILE A 77 -2.57 1.81 -4.27
C ILE A 77 -3.34 0.50 -4.20
N THR A 78 -2.82 -0.41 -3.39
CA THR A 78 -3.47 -1.68 -3.06
C THR A 78 -3.52 -1.82 -1.56
N TRP A 79 -4.65 -2.27 -1.00
CA TRP A 79 -4.81 -2.39 0.45
C TRP A 79 -5.66 -3.60 0.85
N THR A 80 -5.59 -3.97 2.13
CA THR A 80 -6.52 -4.90 2.76
C THR A 80 -6.82 -4.44 4.18
N VAL A 81 -8.04 -4.68 4.64
CA VAL A 81 -8.48 -4.37 6.00
C VAL A 81 -7.87 -5.38 6.96
N VAL A 82 -7.27 -4.89 8.04
CA VAL A 82 -6.69 -5.69 9.12
C VAL A 82 -6.79 -4.87 10.40
N GLU A 83 -7.73 -5.19 11.29
CA GLU A 83 -8.00 -4.39 12.49
C GLU A 83 -7.02 -4.67 13.64
N ASP A 84 -6.46 -5.87 13.67
CA ASP A 84 -5.52 -6.36 14.67
C ASP A 84 -4.11 -5.75 14.45
N ALA A 85 -3.65 -4.93 15.40
CA ALA A 85 -2.39 -4.20 15.29
C ALA A 85 -1.15 -5.13 15.23
N PRO A 86 -0.97 -6.11 16.14
CA PRO A 86 0.12 -7.09 16.02
C PRO A 86 0.16 -7.82 14.67
N LYS A 87 -1.01 -8.19 14.13
CA LYS A 87 -1.06 -8.83 12.79
C LYS A 87 -0.60 -7.89 11.70
N ARG A 88 -0.99 -6.62 11.73
CA ARG A 88 -0.51 -5.64 10.75
C ARG A 88 1.01 -5.48 10.82
N ASP A 89 1.60 -5.37 12.00
CA ASP A 89 3.06 -5.26 12.19
C ASP A 89 3.78 -6.46 11.55
N ALA A 90 3.31 -7.67 11.83
CA ALA A 90 3.87 -8.90 11.31
C ALA A 90 3.72 -9.01 9.78
N MET A 91 2.59 -8.57 9.21
CA MET A 91 2.36 -8.56 7.76
C MET A 91 3.24 -7.52 7.05
N VAL A 92 3.33 -6.30 7.59
CA VAL A 92 4.20 -5.25 7.02
C VAL A 92 5.66 -5.69 7.10
N THR A 93 6.07 -6.37 8.17
CA THR A 93 7.41 -6.96 8.27
C THR A 93 7.66 -7.96 7.13
N PHE A 94 6.71 -8.87 6.88
CA PHE A 94 6.81 -9.83 5.79
C PHE A 94 6.91 -9.13 4.42
N LEU A 95 5.99 -8.21 4.14
CA LEU A 95 5.90 -7.49 2.88
C LEU A 95 7.14 -6.60 2.66
N GLY A 96 7.61 -5.91 3.69
CA GLY A 96 8.83 -5.10 3.65
C GLY A 96 10.06 -5.93 3.26
N ARG A 97 10.22 -7.11 3.87
CA ARG A 97 11.32 -8.04 3.51
C ARG A 97 11.18 -8.59 2.09
N ARG A 98 9.94 -8.92 1.66
CA ARG A 98 9.67 -9.59 0.39
C ARG A 98 9.67 -8.66 -0.82
N LEU A 99 9.17 -7.44 -0.66
CA LEU A 99 8.96 -6.45 -1.71
C LEU A 99 10.06 -5.39 -1.74
N ARG A 100 10.80 -5.20 -0.63
CA ARG A 100 11.91 -4.26 -0.48
C ARG A 100 11.55 -2.83 -0.93
N PRO A 101 10.50 -2.21 -0.35
CA PRO A 101 10.18 -0.81 -0.61
C PRO A 101 11.32 0.12 -0.17
N GLY A 102 11.33 1.34 -0.70
CA GLY A 102 12.16 2.41 -0.17
C GLY A 102 11.55 2.94 1.14
N GLY A 103 12.08 2.56 2.30
CA GLY A 103 11.59 3.05 3.59
C GLY A 103 11.85 2.11 4.76
N ARG A 104 11.42 2.53 5.96
CA ARG A 104 11.48 1.72 7.18
C ARG A 104 10.17 0.96 7.36
N PHE A 105 10.26 -0.27 7.84
CA PHE A 105 9.13 -1.09 8.26
C PHE A 105 9.45 -1.73 9.63
N PRO A 106 8.44 -2.21 10.39
CA PRO A 106 8.68 -2.83 11.68
C PRO A 106 9.65 -4.01 11.58
N HIS A 107 10.44 -4.20 12.63
CA HIS A 107 11.27 -5.39 12.82
C HIS A 107 10.51 -6.33 13.76
N GLY A 108 10.20 -7.54 13.29
CA GLY A 108 9.47 -8.52 14.10
C GLY A 108 9.36 -9.89 13.44
N ASN A 109 8.50 -10.74 14.01
CA ASN A 109 8.18 -12.05 13.47
C ASN A 109 7.18 -11.89 12.32
N PRO A 110 7.58 -12.22 11.07
CA PRO A 110 6.72 -11.99 9.92
C PRO A 110 5.58 -13.00 9.84
N ILE A 111 4.37 -12.54 9.49
CA ILE A 111 3.27 -13.41 9.06
C ILE A 111 3.24 -13.41 7.54
N ARG A 112 3.41 -14.60 6.94
CA ARG A 112 3.34 -14.77 5.49
C ARG A 112 1.92 -14.51 4.98
N VAL A 113 1.81 -13.61 3.99
CA VAL A 113 0.59 -13.33 3.24
C VAL A 113 0.80 -13.51 1.73
N ASN A 114 -0.27 -13.75 0.98
CA ASN A 114 -0.24 -13.66 -0.48
C ASN A 114 0.10 -12.24 -0.91
N LEU A 115 0.89 -12.11 -1.98
CA LEU A 115 1.11 -10.82 -2.62
C LEU A 115 -0.13 -10.42 -3.42
N PRO A 116 -0.33 -9.13 -3.71
CA PRO A 116 -1.31 -8.75 -4.72
C PRO A 116 -0.96 -9.42 -6.05
N GLU A 117 -1.96 -9.68 -6.88
CA GLU A 117 -1.78 -10.18 -8.26
C GLU A 117 -1.79 -8.98 -9.21
N TRP A 118 -0.60 -8.45 -9.49
CA TRP A 118 -0.41 -7.18 -10.19
C TRP A 118 -0.78 -7.31 -11.64
#